data_AF-S3V3T6-F1
#
_entry.id   AF-S3V3T6-F1
#
_cell.length_a   1.000
_cell.length_b   1.000
_cell.length_c   1.000
_cell.angle_alpha   90.00
_cell.angle_beta   90.00
_cell.angle_gamma   90.00
#
_symmetry.space_group_name_H-M   'P 1'
#
loop_
_entity.id
_entity.type
_entity.pdbx_description
1 polymer ?
#
loop_
_entity_poly.entity_id
_entity_poly.type
_entity_poly.pdbx_seq_one_letter_code
_entity_poly.pdbx_strand_id
1 'polypeptide(L)'
;MNLADLATKLIDYESRTYHDQAGKPIVDLENKFAIFGIRGYTLPNNVLTKNDDKINVYNDSLILVRKTSQLEYHSYNATLDPGLTWLRMAMNPLGTARLKEGLYKYKIGIHRGHPALNQDSQVTVQRYKEHQDQAPWVSWKEEKPSIFQTGWFGIDIHAKSTPSEEVNAASAGCSVVDSTWDGAPWKEFFGFIQSVKATQSFYYYCVLDQATVDGLV
;
A
#
# COMPACT_ATOMS: atom_id res chain seq x y z
N MET A 1 17.91 -6.66 -7.31
CA MET A 1 17.94 -6.77 -5.85
C MET A 1 16.94 -7.84 -5.41
N ASN A 2 17.31 -8.74 -4.51
CA ASN A 2 16.37 -9.75 -4.01
C ASN A 2 15.51 -9.18 -2.86
N LEU A 3 14.44 -9.88 -2.47
CA LEU A 3 13.51 -9.45 -1.42
C LEU A 3 14.19 -9.29 -0.03
N ALA A 4 15.20 -10.11 0.30
CA ALA A 4 15.89 -10.01 1.59
C ALA A 4 16.70 -8.71 1.72
N ASP A 5 17.43 -8.37 0.66
CA ASP A 5 18.18 -7.11 0.57
C ASP A 5 17.23 -5.91 0.60
N LEU A 6 16.10 -6.00 -0.11
CA LEU A 6 15.08 -4.96 -0.11
C LEU A 6 14.47 -4.78 1.28
N ALA A 7 14.11 -5.87 1.98
CA ALA A 7 13.58 -5.79 3.33
C ALA A 7 14.55 -5.08 4.28
N THR A 8 15.85 -5.39 4.18
CA THR A 8 16.89 -4.69 4.96
C THR A 8 16.92 -3.19 4.64
N LYS A 9 16.92 -2.82 3.35
CA LYS A 9 16.91 -1.41 2.93
C LYS A 9 15.65 -0.66 3.36
N LEU A 10 14.49 -1.32 3.39
CA LEU A 10 13.23 -0.72 3.86
C LEU A 10 13.27 -0.43 5.37
N ILE A 11 13.85 -1.34 6.16
CA ILE A 11 14.08 -1.14 7.61
C ILE A 11 15.07 0.01 7.84
N ASP A 12 16.16 0.05 7.09
CA ASP A 12 17.15 1.13 7.21
C ASP A 12 16.59 2.49 6.76
N TYR A 13 15.72 2.51 5.76
CA TYR A 13 14.99 3.71 5.36
C TYR A 13 14.03 4.17 6.45
N GLU A 14 13.19 3.27 6.96
CA GLU A 14 12.20 3.58 7.99
C GLU A 14 12.87 4.12 9.25
N SER A 15 13.90 3.43 9.76
CA SER A 15 14.57 3.81 11.00
C SER A 15 15.20 5.20 10.92
N ARG A 16 15.75 5.57 9.75
CA ARG A 16 16.31 6.91 9.50
C ARG A 16 15.26 7.97 9.24
N THR A 17 14.09 7.60 8.71
CA THR A 17 13.07 8.57 8.31
C THR A 17 12.07 8.84 9.42
N TYR A 18 11.68 7.80 10.15
CA TYR A 18 10.65 7.82 11.17
C TYR A 18 11.25 7.44 12.53
N HIS A 19 11.89 8.41 13.16
CA HIS A 19 12.47 8.27 14.50
C HIS A 19 11.97 9.36 15.44
N ASP A 20 12.01 9.08 16.74
CA ASP A 20 11.74 10.09 17.77
C ASP A 20 12.92 11.08 17.91
N GLN A 21 12.76 12.08 18.79
CA GLN A 21 13.80 13.09 19.02
C GLN A 21 15.14 12.53 19.54
N ALA A 22 15.14 11.31 20.08
CA ALA A 22 16.33 10.61 20.54
C ALA A 22 16.95 9.71 19.45
N GLY A 23 16.40 9.69 18.24
CA GLY A 23 16.86 8.86 17.14
C GLY A 23 16.39 7.40 17.21
N LYS A 24 15.45 7.07 18.11
CA LYS A 24 14.90 5.72 18.19
C LYS A 24 13.83 5.53 17.09
N PRO A 25 13.86 4.43 16.32
CA PRO A 25 12.83 4.15 15.32
C PRO A 25 11.42 4.12 15.91
N ILE A 26 10.46 4.72 15.19
CA ILE A 26 9.04 4.73 15.55
C ILE A 26 8.40 3.36 15.25
N VAL A 27 8.84 2.70 14.18
CA VAL A 27 8.30 1.39 13.79
C VAL A 27 9.02 0.31 14.58
N ASP A 28 8.32 -0.23 15.56
CA ASP A 28 8.77 -1.40 16.30
C ASP A 28 8.51 -2.67 15.48
N LEU A 29 9.59 -3.32 15.05
CA LEU A 29 9.57 -4.56 14.28
C LEU A 29 9.81 -5.80 15.14
N GLU A 30 10.13 -5.64 16.44
CA GLU A 30 10.48 -6.76 17.30
C GLU A 30 9.24 -7.60 17.61
N ASN A 31 9.17 -8.78 17.00
CA ASN A 31 8.02 -9.68 16.99
C ASN A 31 6.71 -9.03 16.50
N LYS A 32 6.81 -7.92 15.76
CA LYS A 32 5.69 -7.15 15.21
C LYS A 32 5.85 -6.95 13.70
N PHE A 33 4.76 -7.16 12.97
CA PHE A 33 4.74 -6.91 11.54
C PHE A 33 4.59 -5.42 11.24
N ALA A 34 5.41 -4.90 10.34
CA ALA A 34 5.13 -3.69 9.59
C ALA A 34 4.84 -4.04 8.13
N ILE A 35 4.09 -3.15 7.48
CA ILE A 35 3.69 -3.26 6.09
C ILE A 35 4.36 -2.13 5.33
N PHE A 36 5.09 -2.48 4.27
CA PHE A 36 5.65 -1.51 3.33
C PHE A 36 4.91 -1.65 2.02
N GLY A 37 4.27 -0.57 1.57
CA GLY A 37 3.69 -0.49 0.24
C GLY A 37 4.64 0.27 -0.67
N ILE A 38 5.05 -0.34 -1.77
CA ILE A 38 5.96 0.28 -2.73
C ILE A 38 5.31 0.42 -4.10
N ARG A 39 5.34 1.63 -4.65
CA ARG A 39 4.75 1.92 -5.97
C ARG A 39 5.70 1.64 -7.12
N GLY A 40 5.16 1.18 -8.25
CA GLY A 40 5.87 1.03 -9.50
C GLY A 40 6.95 -0.07 -9.48
N TYR A 41 6.77 -1.06 -8.60
CA TYR A 41 7.66 -2.20 -8.45
C TYR A 41 6.88 -3.47 -8.12
N THR A 42 7.26 -4.57 -8.77
CA THR A 42 6.79 -5.93 -8.46
C THR A 42 7.96 -6.83 -8.06
N LEU A 43 7.66 -7.98 -7.45
CA LEU A 43 8.67 -8.96 -7.04
C LEU A 43 8.43 -10.36 -7.61
N PRO A 44 8.41 -10.55 -8.94
CA PRO A 44 8.36 -11.89 -9.52
C PRO A 44 9.57 -12.70 -9.04
N ASN A 45 9.31 -13.89 -8.49
CA ASN A 45 10.34 -14.77 -7.92
C ASN A 45 11.23 -14.08 -6.87
N ASN A 46 10.67 -13.18 -6.05
CA ASN A 46 11.39 -12.42 -5.02
C ASN A 46 12.52 -11.52 -5.55
N VAL A 47 12.44 -11.11 -6.82
CA VAL A 47 13.39 -10.18 -7.43
C VAL A 47 12.68 -8.87 -7.75
N LEU A 48 13.16 -7.78 -7.14
CA LEU A 48 12.63 -6.44 -7.35
C LEU A 48 12.76 -6.02 -8.82
N THR A 49 11.61 -5.77 -9.45
CA THR A 49 11.50 -5.42 -10.87
C THR A 49 10.73 -4.10 -11.00
N LYS A 50 11.39 -3.08 -11.54
CA LYS A 50 10.79 -1.77 -11.80
C LYS A 50 9.80 -1.85 -12.97
N ASN A 51 8.69 -1.13 -12.88
CA ASN A 51 7.76 -0.95 -13.99
C ASN A 51 7.46 0.56 -14.23
N ASP A 52 6.48 0.85 -15.07
CA ASP A 52 6.16 2.21 -15.53
C ASP A 52 5.16 2.98 -14.63
N ASP A 53 4.72 2.40 -13.50
CA ASP A 53 3.71 2.99 -12.61
C ASP A 53 2.42 3.36 -13.38
N LYS A 54 2.01 2.48 -14.30
CA LYS A 54 0.81 2.64 -15.13
C LYS A 54 -0.48 2.63 -14.30
N ILE A 55 -1.39 3.53 -14.65
CA ILE A 55 -2.72 3.61 -14.04
C ILE A 55 -3.54 2.36 -14.37
N ASN A 56 -4.40 1.95 -13.42
CA ASN A 56 -5.35 0.84 -13.55
C ASN A 56 -4.75 -0.57 -13.55
N VAL A 57 -3.50 -0.73 -13.07
CA VAL A 57 -2.80 -2.02 -13.05
C VAL A 57 -2.41 -2.39 -11.61
N TYR A 58 -2.36 -3.69 -11.31
CA TYR A 58 -1.74 -4.21 -10.09
C TYR A 58 -0.23 -4.36 -10.30
N ASN A 59 0.48 -3.23 -10.26
CA ASN A 59 1.92 -3.12 -10.53
C ASN A 59 2.72 -2.56 -9.34
N ASP A 60 2.15 -2.63 -8.15
CA ASP A 60 2.78 -2.26 -6.90
C ASP A 60 2.98 -3.49 -6.02
N SER A 61 3.64 -3.32 -4.89
CA SER A 61 3.84 -4.42 -3.94
C SER A 61 3.54 -4.03 -2.50
N LEU A 62 2.93 -4.95 -1.76
CA LEU A 62 2.93 -4.93 -0.30
C LEU A 62 3.98 -5.90 0.21
N ILE A 63 4.80 -5.44 1.14
CA ILE A 63 5.88 -6.21 1.75
C ILE A 63 5.64 -6.23 3.26
N LEU A 64 5.44 -7.42 3.81
CA LEU A 64 5.39 -7.63 5.26
C LEU A 64 6.80 -7.85 5.76
N VAL A 65 7.16 -7.22 6.87
CA VAL A 65 8.46 -7.38 7.53
C VAL A 65 8.28 -7.49 9.03
N ARG A 66 8.99 -8.43 9.66
CA ARG A 66 9.06 -8.60 11.11
C ARG A 66 10.45 -9.07 11.53
N LYS A 67 10.97 -8.55 12.63
CA LYS A 67 12.19 -9.05 13.26
C LYS A 67 11.83 -10.11 14.30
N THR A 68 12.35 -11.31 14.12
CA THR A 68 12.31 -12.39 15.13
C THR A 68 13.76 -12.86 15.39
N SER A 69 13.99 -14.15 15.67
CA SER A 69 15.35 -14.72 15.63
C SER A 69 15.99 -14.64 14.24
N GLN A 70 15.15 -14.64 13.20
CA GLN A 70 15.55 -14.36 11.81
C GLN A 70 14.63 -13.26 11.26
N LEU A 71 15.13 -12.51 10.27
CA LEU A 71 14.30 -11.53 9.58
C LEU A 71 13.26 -12.27 8.75
N GLU A 72 11.99 -11.98 9.02
CA GLU A 72 10.88 -12.52 8.27
C GLU A 72 10.35 -11.46 7.32
N TYR A 73 10.16 -11.85 6.06
CA TYR A 73 9.64 -10.98 5.02
C TYR A 73 8.80 -11.75 4.00
N HIS A 74 7.75 -11.11 3.52
CA HIS A 74 6.83 -11.66 2.50
C HIS A 74 6.42 -10.56 1.54
N SER A 75 6.20 -10.86 0.26
CA SER A 75 5.79 -9.87 -0.73
C SER A 75 4.55 -10.31 -1.51
N TYR A 76 3.67 -9.36 -1.79
CA TYR A 76 2.40 -9.59 -2.48
C TYR A 76 2.21 -8.56 -3.57
N ASN A 77 1.87 -9.02 -4.79
CA ASN A 77 1.47 -8.13 -5.86
C ASN A 77 0.19 -7.38 -5.45
N ALA A 78 0.13 -6.09 -5.73
CA ALA A 78 -0.94 -5.21 -5.31
C ALA A 78 -1.08 -4.00 -6.23
N THR A 79 -2.06 -3.16 -5.93
CA THR A 79 -2.08 -1.75 -6.31
C THR A 79 -2.19 -0.91 -5.04
N LEU A 80 -1.53 0.23 -5.00
CA LEU A 80 -1.64 1.27 -3.97
C LEU A 80 -2.46 2.47 -4.47
N ASP A 81 -3.03 2.31 -5.66
CA ASP A 81 -3.57 3.39 -6.47
C ASP A 81 -5.03 3.14 -6.83
N PRO A 82 -5.81 4.20 -7.05
CA PRO A 82 -7.19 4.05 -7.47
C PRO A 82 -7.26 3.52 -8.91
N GLY A 83 -8.35 2.81 -9.20
CA GLY A 83 -8.63 2.33 -10.55
C GLY A 83 -9.33 3.38 -11.42
N LEU A 84 -9.34 3.10 -12.72
CA LEU A 84 -9.82 4.01 -13.76
C LEU A 84 -11.31 4.38 -13.62
N THR A 85 -12.13 3.46 -13.10
CA THR A 85 -13.55 3.73 -12.81
C THR A 85 -13.71 4.96 -11.93
N TRP A 86 -12.91 5.04 -10.85
CA TRP A 86 -13.03 6.12 -9.88
C TRP A 86 -12.32 7.38 -10.36
N LEU A 87 -11.25 7.27 -11.14
CA LEU A 87 -10.62 8.44 -11.78
C LEU A 87 -11.54 9.14 -12.79
N ARG A 88 -12.52 8.43 -13.36
CA ARG A 88 -13.54 8.98 -14.27
C ARG A 88 -14.86 9.33 -13.57
N MET A 89 -15.06 8.86 -12.36
CA MET A 89 -16.29 9.02 -11.59
C MET A 89 -15.95 9.06 -10.10
N ALA A 90 -15.39 10.18 -9.67
CA ALA A 90 -14.89 10.35 -8.33
C ALA A 90 -16.03 10.29 -7.31
N MET A 91 -15.87 9.48 -6.26
CA MET A 91 -16.84 9.42 -5.16
C MET A 91 -16.87 10.72 -4.35
N ASN A 92 -15.79 11.48 -4.38
CA ASN A 92 -15.65 12.74 -3.67
C ASN A 92 -15.56 13.88 -4.69
N PRO A 93 -16.32 14.98 -4.51
CA PRO A 93 -16.31 16.10 -5.46
C PRO A 93 -14.95 16.82 -5.57
N LEU A 94 -14.04 16.61 -4.62
CA LEU A 94 -12.68 17.12 -4.68
C LEU A 94 -11.73 16.23 -5.49
N GLY A 95 -12.18 15.03 -5.89
CA GLY A 95 -11.43 14.08 -6.68
C GLY A 95 -11.17 12.73 -6.00
N THR A 96 -10.59 11.83 -6.76
CA THR A 96 -10.27 10.46 -6.35
C THR A 96 -9.01 10.44 -5.49
N ALA A 97 -9.03 9.65 -4.42
CA ALA A 97 -7.91 9.57 -3.49
C ALA A 97 -6.79 8.70 -4.06
N ARG A 98 -5.56 9.15 -3.87
CA ARG A 98 -4.34 8.34 -3.91
C ARG A 98 -3.62 8.55 -2.59
N LEU A 99 -3.29 7.47 -1.87
CA LEU A 99 -2.65 7.58 -0.56
C LEU A 99 -1.26 8.20 -0.70
N LYS A 100 -0.99 9.33 -0.03
CA LYS A 100 0.31 9.99 -0.11
C LYS A 100 1.38 9.10 0.57
N GLU A 101 2.60 9.07 0.01
CA GLU A 101 3.77 8.54 0.71
C GLU A 101 3.85 9.07 2.16
N GLY A 102 4.13 8.16 3.09
CA GLY A 102 4.17 8.42 4.53
C GLY A 102 4.02 7.17 5.38
N LEU A 103 4.04 7.37 6.70
CA LEU A 103 3.82 6.34 7.71
C LEU A 103 2.43 6.50 8.35
N TYR A 104 1.64 5.42 8.34
CA TYR A 104 0.29 5.38 8.87
C TYR A 104 0.09 4.19 9.80
N LYS A 105 -1.01 4.17 10.55
CA LYS A 105 -1.43 3.02 11.37
C LYS A 105 -2.70 2.42 10.82
N TYR A 106 -2.73 1.09 10.80
CA TYR A 106 -3.84 0.27 10.33
C TYR A 106 -4.16 -0.80 11.36
N LYS A 107 -5.41 -1.26 11.40
CA LYS A 107 -5.84 -2.35 12.29
C LYS A 107 -6.74 -3.33 11.56
N ILE A 108 -6.84 -4.54 12.10
CA ILE A 108 -7.79 -5.53 11.61
C ILE A 108 -9.21 -4.96 11.68
N GLY A 109 -9.94 -5.10 10.58
CA GLY A 109 -11.34 -4.74 10.47
C GLY A 109 -11.98 -5.37 9.25
N ILE A 110 -12.96 -4.68 8.66
CA ILE A 110 -13.85 -5.22 7.63
C ILE A 110 -13.96 -4.24 6.46
N HIS A 111 -13.88 -4.78 5.24
CA HIS A 111 -14.22 -4.09 4.00
C HIS A 111 -15.30 -4.88 3.27
N ARG A 112 -16.50 -4.28 3.12
CA ARG A 112 -17.66 -4.90 2.43
C ARG A 112 -18.01 -6.31 2.94
N GLY A 113 -17.95 -6.52 4.25
CA GLY A 113 -18.28 -7.81 4.88
C GLY A 113 -17.12 -8.82 4.90
N HIS A 114 -15.97 -8.50 4.31
CA HIS A 114 -14.78 -9.37 4.32
C HIS A 114 -13.67 -8.81 5.21
N PRO A 115 -12.78 -9.67 5.75
CA PRO A 115 -11.62 -9.21 6.51
C PRO A 115 -10.75 -8.26 5.67
N ALA A 116 -10.24 -7.22 6.34
CA ALA A 116 -9.37 -6.20 5.77
C ALA A 116 -8.54 -5.53 6.87
N LEU A 117 -7.62 -4.66 6.47
CA LEU A 117 -7.05 -3.68 7.39
C LEU A 117 -7.70 -2.32 7.14
N ASN A 118 -8.29 -1.73 8.18
CA ASN A 118 -8.83 -0.37 8.12
C ASN A 118 -7.85 0.61 8.75
N GLN A 119 -8.04 1.90 8.49
CA GLN A 119 -7.30 2.96 9.15
C GLN A 119 -7.38 2.83 10.70
N ASP A 120 -6.24 3.05 11.36
CA ASP A 120 -6.13 3.27 12.81
C ASP A 120 -5.45 4.62 13.14
N SER A 121 -5.05 5.36 12.10
CA SER A 121 -4.74 6.79 12.17
C SER A 121 -5.37 7.53 10.99
N GLN A 122 -5.46 8.85 11.11
CA GLN A 122 -5.70 9.68 9.92
C GLN A 122 -4.61 9.42 8.88
N VAL A 123 -5.00 9.45 7.61
CA VAL A 123 -4.08 9.33 6.47
C VAL A 123 -4.15 10.60 5.64
N THR A 124 -3.07 10.87 4.90
CA THR A 124 -3.05 11.98 3.95
C THR A 124 -3.24 11.43 2.54
N VAL A 125 -4.23 11.94 1.82
CA VAL A 125 -4.49 11.58 0.43
C VAL A 125 -4.24 12.76 -0.49
N GLN A 126 -3.71 12.46 -1.67
CA GLN A 126 -3.71 13.31 -2.84
C GLN A 126 -5.05 13.13 -3.57
N ARG A 127 -5.70 14.22 -3.97
CA ARG A 127 -6.98 14.19 -4.69
C ARG A 127 -6.79 14.56 -6.16
N TYR A 128 -7.16 13.63 -7.03
CA TYR A 128 -7.07 13.80 -8.49
C TYR A 128 -8.47 14.07 -9.06
N LYS A 129 -8.64 15.25 -9.66
CA LYS A 129 -9.91 15.60 -10.31
C LYS A 129 -10.06 14.83 -11.61
N GLU A 130 -11.31 14.55 -11.96
CA GLU A 130 -11.64 14.01 -13.27
C GLU A 130 -11.11 14.93 -14.38
N HIS A 131 -10.61 14.32 -15.45
CA HIS A 131 -10.20 15.06 -16.63
C HIS A 131 -11.40 15.72 -17.32
N GLN A 132 -11.22 16.97 -17.74
CA GLN A 132 -12.16 17.61 -18.65
C GLN A 132 -12.19 16.82 -19.98
N ASP A 133 -13.37 16.79 -20.61
CA ASP A 133 -13.59 16.14 -21.91
C ASP A 133 -13.15 14.67 -22.00
N GLN A 134 -13.07 13.97 -20.86
CA GLN A 134 -12.65 12.57 -20.77
C GLN A 134 -11.26 12.28 -21.36
N ALA A 135 -10.33 13.25 -21.26
CA ALA A 135 -8.94 13.03 -21.67
C ALA A 135 -8.37 11.74 -21.01
N PRO A 136 -7.54 10.96 -21.73
CA PRO A 136 -7.07 9.67 -21.24
C PRO A 136 -6.19 9.82 -20.00
N TRP A 137 -6.33 8.87 -19.07
CA TRP A 137 -5.40 8.68 -17.96
C TRP A 137 -4.28 7.75 -18.45
N VAL A 138 -3.04 8.24 -18.52
CA VAL A 138 -1.93 7.50 -19.13
C VAL A 138 -0.94 6.98 -18.08
N SER A 139 -0.37 7.86 -17.26
CA SER A 139 0.61 7.51 -16.23
C SER A 139 0.55 8.50 -15.06
N TRP A 140 0.75 8.02 -13.84
CA TRP A 140 0.81 8.86 -12.64
C TRP A 140 1.87 9.97 -12.69
N LYS A 141 2.92 9.81 -13.51
CA LYS A 141 3.97 10.82 -13.69
C LYS A 141 3.50 12.07 -14.43
N GLU A 142 2.44 11.93 -15.23
CA GLU A 142 1.84 13.03 -15.99
C GLU A 142 0.76 13.75 -15.18
N GLU A 143 0.29 13.12 -14.10
CA GLU A 143 -0.82 13.61 -13.29
C GLU A 143 -0.37 14.48 -12.12
N LYS A 144 -1.18 15.50 -11.81
CA LYS A 144 -0.94 16.38 -10.65
C LYS A 144 -2.15 16.38 -9.71
N PRO A 145 -1.93 16.22 -8.40
CA PRO A 145 -3.03 16.31 -7.45
C PRO A 145 -3.54 17.75 -7.36
N SER A 146 -4.85 17.89 -7.20
CA SER A 146 -5.50 19.19 -7.04
C SER A 146 -5.45 19.70 -5.60
N ILE A 147 -5.47 18.80 -4.62
CA ILE A 147 -5.43 19.12 -3.19
C ILE A 147 -4.92 17.92 -2.39
N PHE A 148 -4.41 18.21 -1.19
CA PHE A 148 -4.05 17.23 -0.17
C PHE A 148 -5.05 17.31 0.99
N GLN A 149 -5.48 16.16 1.50
CA GLN A 149 -6.39 16.11 2.65
C GLN A 149 -5.92 15.08 3.66
N THR A 150 -5.99 15.41 4.94
CA THR A 150 -5.71 14.48 6.04
C THR A 150 -6.99 14.17 6.79
N GLY A 151 -7.27 12.89 7.02
CA GLY A 151 -8.51 12.47 7.68
C GLY A 151 -8.80 10.98 7.64
N TRP A 152 -10.04 10.64 7.99
CA TRP A 152 -10.60 9.29 7.93
C TRP A 152 -11.43 9.18 6.64
N PHE A 153 -10.96 8.41 5.67
CA PHE A 153 -11.57 8.32 4.34
C PHE A 153 -11.96 6.89 3.95
N GLY A 154 -11.71 5.90 4.82
CA GLY A 154 -11.92 4.49 4.50
C GLY A 154 -10.89 3.97 3.49
N ILE A 155 -9.64 4.46 3.60
CA ILE A 155 -8.52 3.93 2.81
C ILE A 155 -8.05 2.65 3.47
N ASP A 156 -8.51 1.52 2.95
CA ASP A 156 -8.28 0.19 3.53
C ASP A 156 -7.17 -0.57 2.79
N ILE A 157 -6.72 -1.70 3.36
CA ILE A 157 -5.94 -2.73 2.66
C ILE A 157 -6.80 -4.00 2.56
N HIS A 158 -7.13 -4.42 1.35
CA HIS A 158 -8.07 -5.54 1.14
C HIS A 158 -7.75 -6.35 -0.13
N ALA A 159 -8.49 -7.45 -0.32
CA ALA A 159 -8.43 -8.27 -1.53
C ALA A 159 -9.40 -7.75 -2.61
N LYS A 160 -9.31 -8.28 -3.82
CA LYS A 160 -10.24 -8.04 -4.93
C LYS A 160 -11.56 -8.78 -4.71
N SER A 161 -12.66 -8.20 -5.19
CA SER A 161 -13.97 -8.90 -5.23
C SER A 161 -14.12 -9.89 -6.37
N THR A 162 -13.42 -9.64 -7.47
CA THR A 162 -13.46 -10.48 -8.66
C THR A 162 -12.02 -10.71 -9.14
N PRO A 163 -11.75 -11.77 -9.90
CA PRO A 163 -10.42 -12.05 -10.45
C PRO A 163 -10.06 -11.13 -11.64
N SER A 164 -10.43 -9.85 -11.59
CA SER A 164 -10.13 -8.89 -12.65
C SER A 164 -8.62 -8.63 -12.75
N GLU A 165 -8.11 -8.50 -13.97
CA GLU A 165 -6.73 -8.13 -14.27
C GLU A 165 -6.48 -6.62 -14.07
N GLU A 166 -7.54 -5.81 -14.13
CA GLU A 166 -7.48 -4.36 -13.99
C GLU A 166 -8.04 -3.92 -12.63
N VAL A 167 -7.57 -2.77 -12.14
CA VAL A 167 -8.00 -2.25 -10.84
C VAL A 167 -9.46 -1.78 -10.89
N ASN A 168 -9.81 -0.94 -11.85
CA ASN A 168 -11.15 -0.42 -12.11
C ASN A 168 -11.90 -0.03 -10.81
N ALA A 169 -13.05 -0.65 -10.55
CA ALA A 169 -13.87 -0.35 -9.39
C ALA A 169 -13.33 -0.92 -8.07
N ALA A 170 -12.27 -1.73 -8.10
CA ALA A 170 -11.73 -2.39 -6.91
C ALA A 170 -11.13 -1.40 -5.90
N SER A 171 -10.62 -0.24 -6.35
CA SER A 171 -10.02 0.76 -5.45
C SER A 171 -10.41 2.19 -5.80
N ALA A 172 -11.07 2.88 -4.88
CA ALA A 172 -11.25 4.34 -4.92
C ALA A 172 -10.10 5.10 -4.21
N GLY A 173 -9.02 4.40 -3.87
CA GLY A 173 -7.86 4.91 -3.14
C GLY A 173 -7.28 3.95 -2.09
N CYS A 174 -7.90 2.78 -1.89
CA CYS A 174 -7.40 1.68 -1.06
C CYS A 174 -6.18 0.98 -1.68
N SER A 175 -5.41 0.27 -0.84
CA SER A 175 -4.42 -0.68 -1.35
C SER A 175 -5.07 -2.04 -1.52
N VAL A 176 -4.95 -2.64 -2.71
CA VAL A 176 -5.65 -3.88 -3.06
C VAL A 176 -4.64 -4.94 -3.45
N VAL A 177 -4.58 -6.02 -2.67
CA VAL A 177 -3.78 -7.20 -3.01
C VAL A 177 -4.38 -7.86 -4.25
N ASP A 178 -3.53 -8.23 -5.20
CA ASP A 178 -3.90 -8.86 -6.48
C ASP A 178 -4.33 -10.33 -6.28
N SER A 179 -5.41 -10.50 -5.52
CA SER A 179 -5.97 -11.79 -5.13
C SER A 179 -7.41 -11.59 -4.72
N THR A 180 -8.27 -12.60 -4.92
CA THR A 180 -9.60 -12.57 -4.29
C THR A 180 -9.50 -12.92 -2.81
N TRP A 181 -10.53 -12.64 -2.01
CA TRP A 181 -10.53 -13.02 -0.59
C TRP A 181 -10.33 -14.52 -0.33
N ASP A 182 -10.66 -15.36 -1.31
CA ASP A 182 -10.43 -16.80 -1.24
C ASP A 182 -9.09 -17.26 -1.83
N GLY A 183 -8.38 -16.37 -2.50
CA GLY A 183 -7.09 -16.65 -3.11
C GLY A 183 -5.99 -16.87 -2.08
N ALA A 184 -5.04 -17.73 -2.44
CA ALA A 184 -3.91 -18.06 -1.56
C ALA A 184 -3.09 -16.82 -1.13
N PRO A 185 -2.75 -15.87 -2.02
CA PRO A 185 -1.99 -14.68 -1.59
C PRO A 185 -2.70 -13.86 -0.51
N TRP A 186 -4.02 -13.65 -0.61
CA TRP A 186 -4.75 -12.93 0.42
C TRP A 186 -4.80 -13.71 1.75
N LYS A 187 -5.11 -15.01 1.68
CA LYS A 187 -5.19 -15.88 2.87
C LYS A 187 -3.85 -15.94 3.61
N GLU A 188 -2.74 -15.94 2.88
CA GLU A 188 -1.40 -15.90 3.45
C GLU A 188 -1.09 -14.53 4.07
N PHE A 189 -1.23 -13.43 3.30
CA PHE A 189 -1.01 -12.06 3.79
C PHE A 189 -1.80 -11.79 5.07
N PHE A 190 -3.12 -12.04 5.02
CA PHE A 190 -4.00 -11.78 6.15
C PHE A 190 -3.81 -12.81 7.27
N GLY A 191 -3.35 -14.02 6.96
CA GLY A 191 -2.96 -15.04 7.93
C GLY A 191 -1.80 -14.57 8.80
N PHE A 192 -0.75 -13.98 8.21
CA PHE A 192 0.36 -13.38 8.97
C PHE A 192 -0.10 -12.25 9.88
N ILE A 193 -0.93 -11.35 9.36
CA ILE A 193 -1.56 -10.29 10.17
C ILE A 193 -2.31 -10.88 11.36
N GLN A 194 -3.18 -11.88 11.13
CA GLN A 194 -3.96 -12.52 12.19
C GLN A 194 -3.08 -13.28 13.21
N SER A 195 -1.95 -13.83 12.79
CA SER A 195 -1.07 -14.64 13.66
C SER A 195 -0.53 -13.87 14.86
N VAL A 196 -0.43 -12.55 14.76
CA VAL A 196 0.08 -11.66 15.82
C VAL A 196 -1.01 -10.82 16.50
N LYS A 197 -2.29 -11.00 16.14
CA LYS A 197 -3.39 -10.12 16.61
C LYS A 197 -3.54 -10.06 18.14
N ALA A 198 -3.08 -11.09 18.85
CA ALA A 198 -3.14 -11.15 20.31
C ALA A 198 -2.12 -10.23 20.98
N THR A 199 -1.02 -9.90 20.31
CA THR A 199 0.10 -9.10 20.83
C THR A 199 0.31 -7.80 20.07
N GLN A 200 -0.31 -7.64 18.90
CA GLN A 200 -0.22 -6.47 18.04
C GLN A 200 -1.62 -5.98 17.66
N SER A 201 -2.03 -4.83 18.21
CA SER A 201 -3.36 -4.23 17.98
C SER A 201 -3.45 -3.36 16.73
N PHE A 202 -2.32 -2.87 16.23
CA PHE A 202 -2.21 -2.10 14.99
C PHE A 202 -0.90 -2.42 14.26
N TYR A 203 -0.85 -2.08 12.98
CA TYR A 203 0.25 -2.33 12.06
C TYR A 203 0.67 -1.01 11.45
N TYR A 204 1.97 -0.75 11.44
CA TYR A 204 2.50 0.38 10.70
C TYR A 204 2.41 0.07 9.21
N TYR A 205 1.90 1.03 8.44
CA TYR A 205 1.87 0.99 6.98
C TYR A 205 2.70 2.14 6.42
N CYS A 206 3.88 1.81 5.90
CA CYS A 206 4.81 2.74 5.27
C CYS A 206 4.60 2.69 3.75
N VAL A 207 4.07 3.76 3.19
CA VAL A 207 3.79 3.87 1.74
C VAL A 207 4.92 4.65 1.10
N LEU A 208 5.54 4.12 0.06
CA LEU A 208 6.65 4.72 -0.68
C LEU A 208 6.29 4.90 -2.15
N ASP A 209 6.54 6.09 -2.67
CA ASP A 209 6.45 6.38 -4.09
C ASP A 209 7.64 5.76 -4.86
N GLN A 210 7.47 5.52 -6.16
CA GLN A 210 8.50 4.89 -6.99
C GLN A 210 9.86 5.62 -6.90
N ALA A 211 9.85 6.96 -6.84
CA ALA A 211 11.05 7.77 -6.72
C ALA A 211 11.81 7.57 -5.40
N THR A 212 11.10 7.28 -4.30
CA THR A 212 11.73 6.97 -3.01
C THR A 212 12.39 5.61 -3.07
N VAL A 213 11.71 4.63 -3.65
CA VAL A 213 12.26 3.27 -3.86
C VAL A 213 13.47 3.31 -4.82
N ASP A 214 13.42 4.14 -5.86
CA ASP A 214 14.57 4.40 -6.75
C ASP A 214 15.82 4.85 -5.99
N GLY A 215 15.65 5.68 -4.95
CA GLY A 215 16.75 6.11 -4.09
C GLY A 215 17.26 5.04 -3.11
N LEU A 216 16.50 3.96 -2.92
CA LEU A 216 16.94 2.82 -2.13
C LEU A 216 17.76 1.84 -2.95
N VAL A 217 17.48 1.67 -4.25
CA VAL A 217 18.00 0.54 -5.04
C VAL A 217 19.44 0.68 -5.49
#